data_AF-A0A1C5AVI8-F1
#
_entry.id   AF-A0A1C5AVI8-F1
#
_cell.length_a   1.000
_cell.length_b   1.000
_cell.length_c   1.000
_cell.angle_alpha   90.00
_cell.angle_beta   90.00
_cell.angle_gamma   90.00
#
_symmetry.space_group_name_H-M   'P 1'
#
loop_
_entity.id
_entity.type
_entity.pdbx_description
1 polymer ?
#
loop_
_entity_poly.entity_id
_entity_poly.type
_entity_poly.pdbx_seq_one_letter_code
_entity_poly.pdbx_strand_id
1 'polypeptide(L)'
;MRSTDRSIVLDEGDYRWTNEWNNPFSYEVSNYRDIHLAAGTYSWNCYTYPRANAGTYNSSCQLIRQSNNAVASTPNLIVEPACDGIYNGECGEWFSWESRLIQQ
;
A
#
# COMPACT_ATOMS: atom_id res chain seq x y z
N MET A 1 -7.26 12.02 -7.20
CA MET A 1 -6.31 11.20 -6.41
C MET A 1 -5.67 12.10 -5.35
N ARG A 2 -5.90 11.85 -4.06
CA ARG A 2 -5.09 12.48 -3.01
C ARG A 2 -3.78 11.69 -2.93
N SER A 3 -2.69 12.26 -3.43
CA SER A 3 -1.35 11.79 -3.07
C SER A 3 -1.16 12.10 -1.58
N THR A 4 -1.01 11.06 -0.76
CA THR A 4 -0.51 11.21 0.61
C THR A 4 0.97 10.85 0.60
N ASP A 5 1.79 11.63 -0.11
CA ASP A 5 3.25 11.53 0.02
C ASP A 5 3.61 11.76 1.49
N ARG A 6 3.79 10.68 2.22
CA ARG A 6 4.26 10.68 3.60
C ARG A 6 5.76 10.45 3.54
N SER A 7 6.53 11.49 3.85
CA SER A 7 7.98 11.34 3.99
C SER A 7 8.30 10.72 5.36
N ILE A 8 9.23 9.77 5.39
CA ILE A 8 9.76 9.14 6.60
C ILE A 8 11.28 9.15 6.58
N VAL A 9 11.90 9.38 7.73
CA VAL A 9 13.36 9.25 7.91
C VAL A 9 13.63 7.90 8.57
N LEU A 10 14.54 7.13 7.98
CA LEU A 10 14.90 5.79 8.43
C LEU A 10 16.41 5.69 8.62
N ASP A 11 16.81 4.91 9.61
CA ASP A 11 18.20 4.48 9.77
C ASP A 11 18.51 3.30 8.86
N GLU A 12 19.79 3.00 8.68
CA GLU A 12 20.20 1.79 7.98
C GLU A 12 19.82 0.55 8.81
N GLY A 13 19.23 -0.45 8.17
CA GLY A 13 18.89 -1.69 8.86
C GLY A 13 17.92 -2.58 8.10
N ASP A 14 17.59 -3.70 8.75
CA ASP A 14 16.60 -4.65 8.29
C ASP A 14 15.23 -4.31 8.86
N TYR A 15 14.22 -4.36 7.98
CA TYR A 15 12.85 -4.00 8.30
C TYR A 15 11.90 -5.08 7.83
N ARG A 16 10.87 -5.35 8.64
CA ARG A 16 9.67 -6.04 8.20
C ARG A 16 8.65 -5.01 7.73
N TRP A 17 8.33 -5.05 6.44
CA TRP A 17 7.35 -4.18 5.83
C TRP A 17 6.07 -4.93 5.55
N THR A 18 4.96 -4.51 6.16
CA THR A 18 3.63 -5.08 5.94
C THR A 18 2.78 -4.17 5.05
N ASN A 19 1.94 -4.80 4.23
CA ASN A 19 0.81 -4.16 3.57
C ASN A 19 -0.44 -4.95 3.93
N GLU A 20 -1.44 -4.26 4.44
CA GLU A 20 -2.69 -4.83 4.91
C GLU A 20 -3.86 -4.10 4.28
N TRP A 21 -4.80 -4.89 3.81
CA TRP A 21 -6.08 -4.44 3.34
C TRP A 21 -7.13 -4.80 4.37
N ASN A 22 -7.74 -3.78 4.96
CA ASN A 22 -8.78 -3.96 5.96
C ASN A 22 -10.12 -3.49 5.37
N ASN A 23 -10.83 -4.42 4.73
CA ASN A 23 -12.20 -4.20 4.31
C ASN A 23 -13.15 -4.70 5.40
N PRO A 24 -13.87 -3.82 6.10
CA PRO A 24 -14.74 -4.20 7.21
C PRO A 24 -15.97 -5.01 6.78
N PHE A 25 -16.22 -5.17 5.48
CA PHE A 25 -17.43 -5.81 4.95
C PHE A 25 -17.16 -7.13 4.22
N SER A 26 -15.92 -7.42 3.81
CA SER A 26 -15.62 -8.61 3.00
C SER A 26 -14.60 -9.52 3.70
N TYR A 27 -13.37 -9.04 3.88
CA TYR A 27 -12.26 -9.82 4.41
C TYR A 27 -11.03 -8.94 4.63
N GLU A 28 -10.12 -9.45 5.47
CA GLU A 28 -8.78 -8.88 5.67
C GLU A 28 -7.76 -9.71 4.88
N VAL A 29 -6.85 -9.04 4.14
CA VAL A 29 -5.68 -9.71 3.53
C VAL A 29 -4.45 -8.88 3.80
N SER A 30 -3.37 -9.55 4.17
CA SER A 30 -2.08 -8.92 4.36
C SER A 30 -0.97 -9.68 3.65
N ASN A 31 0.11 -8.96 3.36
CA ASN A 31 1.38 -9.55 3.04
C ASN A 31 2.49 -8.82 3.79
N TYR A 32 3.68 -9.41 3.73
CA TYR A 32 4.88 -8.75 4.22
C TYR A 32 6.09 -9.07 3.36
N ARG A 33 7.13 -8.27 3.55
CA ARG A 33 8.46 -8.50 3.00
C ARG A 33 9.50 -8.07 4.04
N ASP A 34 10.54 -8.86 4.18
CA ASP A 34 11.75 -8.45 4.88
C ASP A 34 12.68 -7.72 3.88
N ILE A 35 13.22 -6.57 4.28
CA ILE A 35 14.00 -5.69 3.41
C ILE A 35 15.11 -4.98 4.18
N HIS A 36 16.29 -4.90 3.57
CA HIS A 36 17.37 -4.04 4.04
C HIS A 36 17.28 -2.66 3.39
N LEU A 37 17.30 -1.60 4.19
CA LEU A 37 17.24 -0.21 3.73
C LEU A 37 18.47 0.55 4.22
N ALA A 38 19.03 1.40 3.36
CA ALA A 38 20.06 2.35 3.75
C ALA A 38 19.46 3.54 4.50
N ALA A 39 20.25 4.22 5.33
CA ALA A 39 19.79 5.42 6.03
C ALA A 39 19.34 6.52 5.04
N GLY A 40 18.26 7.24 5.36
CA GLY A 40 17.84 8.41 4.59
C GLY A 40 16.35 8.73 4.68
N THR A 41 15.93 9.69 3.85
CA THR A 41 14.53 10.09 3.71
C THR A 41 13.87 9.36 2.56
N TYR A 42 12.68 8.81 2.81
CA TYR A 42 11.90 8.06 1.84
C TYR A 42 10.52 8.69 1.69
N SER A 43 10.04 8.78 0.45
CA SER A 43 8.62 9.01 0.17
C SER A 43 7.88 7.68 0.20
N TRP A 44 6.85 7.58 1.02
CA TRP A 44 6.02 6.39 1.17
C TRP A 44 4.66 6.59 0.51
N ASN A 45 4.35 5.74 -0.46
CA ASN A 45 3.08 5.77 -1.19
C ASN A 45 2.45 4.38 -1.27
N CYS A 46 1.18 4.28 -0.93
CA CYS A 46 0.37 3.08 -1.17
C CYS A 46 -0.69 3.39 -2.20
N TYR A 47 -0.94 2.46 -3.12
CA TYR A 47 -1.88 2.66 -4.21
C TYR A 47 -2.58 1.36 -4.58
N THR A 48 -3.77 1.53 -5.14
CA THR A 48 -4.51 0.47 -5.80
C THR A 48 -4.68 0.78 -7.27
N TYR A 49 -4.67 -0.25 -8.12
CA TYR A 49 -4.90 -0.10 -9.55
C TYR A 49 -5.72 -1.28 -10.11
N PRO A 50 -6.59 -1.02 -11.12
CA PRO A 50 -7.49 -2.04 -11.64
C PRO A 50 -6.75 -3.26 -12.20
N ARG A 51 -7.34 -4.44 -12.02
CA ARG A 51 -7.00 -5.65 -12.81
C ARG A 51 -7.93 -5.76 -14.02
N ALA A 52 -7.58 -6.68 -14.93
CA ALA A 52 -8.43 -7.02 -16.07
C ALA A 52 -9.80 -7.60 -15.67
N ASN A 53 -9.94 -8.13 -14.44
CA ASN A 53 -11.20 -8.62 -13.91
C ASN A 53 -11.93 -7.48 -13.19
N ALA A 54 -13.19 -7.24 -13.56
CA ALA A 54 -14.05 -6.26 -12.91
C ALA A 54 -14.16 -6.52 -11.40
N GLY A 55 -14.10 -5.45 -10.60
CA GLY A 55 -14.26 -5.52 -9.14
C GLY A 55 -13.04 -5.97 -8.35
N THR A 56 -11.88 -6.22 -8.99
CA THR A 56 -10.65 -6.58 -8.29
C THR A 56 -9.49 -5.64 -8.63
N TYR A 57 -8.66 -5.36 -7.63
CA TYR A 57 -7.54 -4.42 -7.73
C TYR A 57 -6.25 -5.07 -7.24
N ASN A 58 -5.13 -4.64 -7.79
CA ASN A 58 -3.85 -4.87 -7.15
C ASN A 58 -3.61 -3.74 -6.14
N SER A 59 -3.10 -4.08 -4.95
CA SER A 59 -2.68 -3.14 -3.91
C SER A 59 -1.19 -3.34 -3.59
N SER A 60 -0.44 -2.25 -3.52
CA SER A 60 0.99 -2.26 -3.18
C SER A 60 1.41 -0.96 -2.51
N CYS A 61 2.44 -1.03 -1.68
CA CYS A 61 3.11 0.13 -1.12
C CYS A 61 4.54 0.24 -1.64
N GLN A 62 5.00 1.47 -1.83
CA GLN A 62 6.31 1.87 -2.35
C GLN A 62 7.02 2.79 -1.36
N LEU A 63 8.33 2.57 -1.24
CA LEU A 63 9.29 3.45 -0.60
C LEU A 63 10.26 3.94 -1.66
N ILE A 64 10.35 5.26 -1.83
CA ILE A 64 11.22 5.89 -2.82
C ILE A 64 12.25 6.73 -2.06
N ARG A 65 13.52 6.34 -2.10
CA ARG A 65 14.58 7.08 -1.41
C ARG A 65 14.83 8.41 -2.11
N GLN A 66 14.66 9.53 -1.42
CA GLN A 66 14.67 10.86 -2.03
C GLN A 66 16.04 11.26 -2.58
N SER A 67 17.13 10.72 -2.02
CA SER A 67 18.49 11.07 -2.43
C SER A 67 18.89 10.51 -3.80
N ASN A 68 18.29 9.39 -4.24
CA ASN A 68 18.70 8.69 -5.46
C ASN A 68 17.54 8.00 -6.22
N ASN A 69 16.30 8.22 -5.81
CA ASN A 69 15.09 7.61 -6.37
C ASN A 69 15.10 6.08 -6.39
N ALA A 70 15.86 5.42 -5.52
CA ALA A 70 15.80 3.97 -5.38
C ALA A 70 14.40 3.56 -4.87
N VAL A 71 13.75 2.64 -5.58
CA VAL A 71 12.39 2.20 -5.27
C VAL A 71 12.39 0.79 -4.68
N ALA A 72 11.69 0.62 -3.57
CA ALA A 72 11.32 -0.67 -3.02
C ALA A 72 9.80 -0.77 -2.92
N SER A 73 9.25 -1.98 -3.12
CA SER A 73 7.81 -2.23 -3.03
C SER A 73 7.49 -3.48 -2.22
N THR A 74 6.32 -3.49 -1.58
CA THR A 74 5.71 -4.72 -1.07
C THR A 74 5.23 -5.60 -2.24
N PRO A 75 5.06 -6.92 -2.04
CA PRO A 75 4.33 -7.75 -2.97
C PRO A 75 2.92 -7.20 -3.24
N ASN A 76 2.34 -7.54 -4.39
CA ASN A 76 0.97 -7.15 -4.69
C ASN A 76 -0.02 -7.98 -3.86
N LEU A 77 -1.03 -7.32 -3.31
CA LEU A 77 -2.25 -7.96 -2.80
C LEU A 77 -3.35 -7.85 -3.85
N ILE A 78 -4.17 -8.89 -3.99
CA ILE A 78 -5.41 -8.82 -4.76
C ILE A 78 -6.53 -8.48 -3.79
N VAL A 79 -7.20 -7.36 -4.03
CA VAL A 79 -8.21 -6.81 -3.12
C VAL A 79 -9.50 -6.50 -3.88
N GLU A 80 -10.61 -6.63 -3.17
CA GLU A 80 -11.94 -6.21 -3.61
C GLU A 80 -12.35 -5.00 -2.76
N PRO A 81 -12.71 -3.86 -3.38
CA PRO A 81 -13.15 -2.68 -2.66
C PRO A 81 -14.47 -2.94 -1.94
N ALA A 82 -14.68 -2.25 -0.83
CA ALA A 82 -15.99 -2.22 -0.21
C ALA A 82 -16.95 -1.42 -1.09
N CYS A 83 -18.22 -1.80 -1.06
CA CYS A 83 -19.27 -0.94 -1.62
C CYS A 83 -19.68 0.10 -0.60
N ASP A 84 -19.33 1.37 -0.84
CA ASP A 84 -19.77 2.51 -0.05
C ASP A 84 -20.70 3.39 -0.89
N GLY A 85 -21.99 3.15 -0.71
CA GLY A 85 -23.04 3.85 -1.43
C GLY A 85 -23.20 3.45 -2.89
N ILE A 86 -24.24 4.00 -3.51
CA ILE A 86 -24.56 3.80 -4.93
C ILE A 86 -24.71 5.19 -5.54
N TYR A 87 -23.96 5.48 -6.60
CA TYR A 87 -24.05 6.71 -7.36
C TYR A 87 -24.32 6.39 -8.82
N ASN A 88 -25.43 6.92 -9.38
CA ASN A 88 -25.89 6.60 -10.74
C ASN A 88 -26.06 5.10 -11.05
N GLY A 89 -26.37 4.27 -10.04
CA GLY A 89 -26.51 2.82 -10.21
C GLY A 89 -25.18 2.05 -10.15
N GLU A 90 -24.05 2.74 -9.99
CA GLU A 90 -22.75 2.13 -9.78
C GLU A 90 -22.37 2.19 -8.29
N CYS A 91 -21.71 1.13 -7.83
CA CYS A 91 -21.20 1.03 -6.48
C CYS A 91 -20.00 1.98 -6.31
N GLY A 92 -20.05 2.85 -5.28
CA GLY A 92 -18.88 3.65 -4.88
C GLY A 92 -17.82 2.75 -4.25
N GLU A 93 -16.63 2.71 -4.83
CA GLU A 93 -15.56 1.84 -4.33
C GLU A 93 -14.79 2.50 -3.18
N TRP A 94 -14.85 1.88 -2.00
CA TRP A 94 -14.12 2.34 -0.82
C TRP A 94 -12.90 1.48 -0.53
N PHE A 95 -11.78 2.16 -0.27
CA PHE A 95 -10.48 1.54 -0.09
C PHE A 95 -9.91 1.89 1.29
N SER A 96 -9.65 0.87 2.11
CA SER A 96 -9.08 1.00 3.45
C SER A 96 -7.86 0.09 3.57
N TRP A 97 -6.70 0.71 3.77
CA TRP A 97 -5.41 0.03 3.79
C TRP A 97 -4.55 0.53 4.95
N GLU A 98 -3.68 -0.34 5.42
CA GLU A 98 -2.66 -0.02 6.40
C GLU A 98 -1.31 -0.59 5.95
N SER A 99 -0.23 0.17 6.12
CA SER A 99 1.11 -0.32 5.85
C SER A 99 2.04 0.11 6.96
N ARG A 100 2.85 -0.83 7.45
CA ARG A 100 3.75 -0.63 8.59
C ARG A 100 5.15 -1.11 8.25
N LEU A 101 6.15 -0.38 8.71
CA LEU A 101 7.56 -0.69 8.54
C LEU A 101 8.16 -0.77 9.93
N ILE A 102 8.62 -1.95 10.31
CA ILE A 102 9.10 -2.26 11.67
C ILE A 102 10.55 -2.69 11.57
N GLN A 103 11.45 -1.94 12.22
CA GLN A 103 12.86 -2.31 12.32
C GLN A 103 13.01 -3.58 13.15
N GLN A 104 13.84 -4.53 12.68
CA GLN A 104 14.08 -5.83 13.32
C GLN A 104 15.29 -5.83 14.24
#